data_AF-A0A067TYM9-F1
#
_entry.id   AF-A0A067TYM9-F1
#
_cell.length_a   1.000
_cell.length_b   1.000
_cell.length_c   1.000
_cell.angle_alpha   90.00
_cell.angle_beta   90.00
_cell.angle_gamma   90.00
#
_symmetry.space_group_name_H-M   'P 1'
#
loop_
_entity.id
_entity.type
_entity.pdbx_description
1 polymer ?
#
loop_
_entity_poly.entity_id
_entity_poly.type
_entity_poly.pdbx_seq_one_letter_code
_entity_poly.pdbx_strand_id
1 'polypeptide(L)'
;MRVVSTSLFILLVLISNGCSAPIPGDLIIDSFGDHEPEDEAILQEANHEANDQYIHMLRVLDHPEDASHKRIITKSFGPEPELGEIRKNVKLLISEDLKVGDVRLPEGFNPGVLGYMIPGVNTLHFTHEFYSDLSKKGRAGTVIHEATHALFGSKDYFTRDTGPKGIQPISKADAKHVPHHVGYLHADFDMLKNKASGVMHKNADSYLAFGHYAKYGPDAEIKHEKPDAI
;
A
#
# COMPACT_ATOMS: atom_id res chain seq x y z
N MET A 1 17.69 -37.44 62.20
CA MET A 1 18.02 -37.09 60.79
C MET A 1 16.73 -36.75 60.08
N ARG A 2 16.52 -35.50 59.67
CA ARG A 2 15.38 -35.07 58.85
C ARG A 2 15.86 -34.93 57.42
N VAL A 3 15.30 -35.72 56.52
CA VAL A 3 15.59 -35.69 55.08
C VAL A 3 14.74 -34.57 54.48
N VAL A 4 15.39 -33.57 53.89
CA VAL A 4 14.73 -32.48 53.17
C VAL A 4 14.56 -32.93 51.72
N SER A 5 13.31 -33.05 51.28
CA SER A 5 12.95 -33.42 49.90
C SER A 5 13.01 -32.18 49.02
N THR A 6 14.00 -32.11 48.14
CA THR A 6 14.14 -31.07 47.11
C THR A 6 13.23 -31.41 45.93
N SER A 7 12.10 -30.71 45.81
CA SER A 7 11.23 -30.79 44.62
C SER A 7 11.85 -30.03 43.46
N LEU A 8 12.25 -30.77 42.43
CA LEU A 8 12.74 -30.27 41.15
C LEU A 8 11.55 -29.78 40.30
N PHE A 9 11.40 -28.47 40.15
CA PHE A 9 10.47 -27.87 39.19
C PHE A 9 11.09 -27.93 37.79
N ILE A 10 10.53 -28.78 36.92
CA ILE A 10 10.86 -28.79 35.48
C ILE A 10 9.97 -27.74 34.81
N LEU A 11 10.56 -26.63 34.38
CA LEU A 11 9.93 -25.61 33.55
C LEU A 11 9.89 -26.12 32.11
N LEU A 12 8.74 -26.62 31.68
CA LEU A 12 8.49 -27.01 30.29
C LEU A 12 8.21 -25.74 29.47
N VAL A 13 9.21 -25.25 28.73
CA VAL A 13 9.02 -24.17 27.75
C VAL A 13 8.41 -24.79 26.49
N LEU A 14 7.08 -24.67 26.35
CA LEU A 14 6.39 -24.98 25.10
C LEU A 14 6.70 -23.87 24.10
N ILE A 15 7.72 -24.08 23.26
CA ILE A 15 7.90 -23.29 22.04
C ILE A 15 6.80 -23.76 21.08
N SER A 16 5.64 -23.12 21.14
CA SER A 16 4.64 -23.27 20.09
C SER A 16 5.21 -22.61 18.83
N ASN A 17 5.76 -23.42 17.93
CA ASN A 17 5.93 -23.02 16.53
C ASN A 17 4.53 -22.84 15.95
N GLY A 18 3.93 -21.69 16.22
CA GLY A 18 2.64 -21.29 15.68
C GLY A 18 2.78 -21.21 14.17
N CYS A 19 2.33 -22.25 13.48
CA CYS A 19 2.05 -22.19 12.06
C CYS A 19 0.85 -21.24 11.91
N SER A 20 1.11 -19.93 11.86
CA SER A 20 0.12 -18.98 11.39
C SER A 20 -0.19 -19.37 9.97
N ALA A 21 -1.44 -19.78 9.72
CA ALA A 21 -1.94 -19.88 8.36
C ALA A 21 -1.71 -18.52 7.68
N PRO A 22 -1.27 -18.49 6.41
CA PRO A 22 -1.13 -17.24 5.68
C PRO A 22 -2.44 -16.45 5.79
N ILE A 23 -2.31 -15.16 6.10
CA ILE A 23 -3.47 -14.28 6.14
C ILE A 23 -3.85 -14.08 4.67
N PRO A 24 -5.12 -14.26 4.27
CA PRO A 24 -5.55 -13.93 2.90
C PRO A 24 -5.06 -12.53 2.51
N GLY A 25 -4.49 -12.40 1.29
CA GLY A 25 -3.89 -11.14 0.80
C GLY A 25 -2.37 -11.06 0.95
N ASP A 26 -1.66 -12.16 1.18
CA ASP A 26 -0.20 -12.15 1.24
C ASP A 26 0.43 -11.99 -0.16
N LEU A 27 1.52 -11.22 -0.27
CA LEU A 27 2.37 -11.25 -1.46
C LEU A 27 3.00 -12.64 -1.58
N ILE A 28 2.72 -13.33 -2.68
CA ILE A 28 3.43 -14.53 -3.07
C ILE A 28 4.70 -14.10 -3.80
N ILE A 29 5.84 -14.28 -3.14
CA ILE A 29 7.14 -14.04 -3.73
C ILE A 29 7.50 -15.25 -4.61
N ASP A 30 7.02 -15.23 -5.85
CA ASP A 30 7.41 -16.17 -6.92
C ASP A 30 8.75 -15.69 -7.51
N SER A 31 9.83 -15.83 -6.75
CA SER A 31 11.18 -15.39 -7.12
C SER A 31 11.59 -15.78 -8.55
N PHE A 32 11.98 -14.79 -9.37
CA PHE A 32 12.83 -14.97 -10.54
C PHE A 32 13.94 -13.91 -10.60
N GLY A 33 14.87 -13.95 -9.65
CA GLY A 33 16.11 -13.14 -9.70
C GLY A 33 17.04 -13.39 -8.50
N ASP A 34 18.35 -13.16 -8.71
CA ASP A 34 19.33 -13.11 -7.62
C ASP A 34 19.03 -11.87 -6.76
N HIS A 35 18.54 -12.09 -5.55
CA HIS A 35 18.31 -11.04 -4.56
C HIS A 35 18.96 -11.42 -3.23
N GLU A 36 19.32 -10.40 -2.45
CA GLU A 36 19.88 -10.61 -1.13
C GLU A 36 18.74 -11.00 -0.15
N PRO A 37 18.97 -11.95 0.78
CA PRO A 37 17.96 -12.32 1.78
C PRO A 37 17.42 -11.14 2.61
N GLU A 38 18.20 -10.07 2.74
CA GLU A 38 17.78 -8.82 3.39
C GLU A 38 16.66 -8.10 2.62
N ASP A 39 16.72 -8.10 1.28
CA ASP A 39 15.68 -7.48 0.45
C ASP A 39 14.36 -8.23 0.59
N GLU A 40 14.41 -9.57 0.62
CA GLU A 40 13.22 -10.40 0.87
C GLU A 40 12.59 -10.07 2.23
N ALA A 41 13.40 -9.98 3.30
CA ALA A 41 12.92 -9.65 4.63
C ALA A 41 12.29 -8.24 4.70
N ILE A 42 12.90 -7.25 4.04
CA ILE A 42 12.36 -5.88 3.95
C ILE A 42 11.02 -5.87 3.21
N LEU A 43 10.91 -6.61 2.11
CA LEU A 43 9.67 -6.69 1.34
C LEU A 43 8.57 -7.43 2.11
N GLN A 44 8.90 -8.52 2.80
CA GLN A 44 7.96 -9.22 3.68
C GLN A 44 7.48 -8.33 4.83
N GLU A 45 8.37 -7.53 5.43
CA GLU A 45 7.98 -6.54 6.44
C GLU A 45 7.00 -5.51 5.87
N ALA A 46 7.31 -4.98 4.68
CA ALA A 46 6.45 -4.01 4.00
C ALA A 46 5.08 -4.60 3.65
N ASN A 47 5.03 -5.85 3.20
CA ASN A 47 3.79 -6.57 2.92
C ASN A 47 2.94 -6.75 4.18
N HIS A 48 3.53 -7.23 5.27
CA HIS A 48 2.80 -7.38 6.54
C HIS A 48 2.25 -6.02 7.03
N GLU A 49 3.04 -4.97 6.91
CA GLU A 49 2.59 -3.61 7.23
C GLU A 49 1.44 -3.13 6.33
N ALA A 50 1.44 -3.48 5.03
CA ALA A 50 0.34 -3.19 4.10
C ALA A 50 -0.92 -4.00 4.44
N ASN A 51 -0.79 -5.28 4.77
CA ASN A 51 -1.92 -6.14 5.16
C ASN A 51 -2.62 -5.62 6.42
N ASP A 52 -1.87 -5.16 7.42
CA ASP A 52 -2.46 -4.52 8.59
C ASP A 52 -3.22 -3.23 8.21
N GLN A 53 -2.68 -2.42 7.29
CA GLN A 53 -3.39 -1.24 6.77
C GLN A 53 -4.69 -1.61 6.02
N TYR A 54 -4.74 -2.72 5.27
CA TYR A 54 -5.98 -3.17 4.62
C TYR A 54 -7.09 -3.50 5.61
N ILE A 55 -6.76 -4.18 6.71
CA ILE A 55 -7.73 -4.49 7.78
C ILE A 55 -8.28 -3.20 8.41
N HIS A 56 -7.40 -2.23 8.67
CA HIS A 56 -7.79 -0.92 9.17
C HIS A 56 -8.67 -0.15 8.17
N MET A 57 -8.35 -0.19 6.87
CA MET A 57 -9.17 0.41 5.81
C MET A 57 -10.57 -0.20 5.79
N LEU A 58 -10.70 -1.53 5.87
CA LEU A 58 -12.00 -2.19 5.90
C LEU A 58 -12.82 -1.76 7.13
N ARG A 59 -12.19 -1.68 8.30
CA ARG A 59 -12.84 -1.18 9.53
C ARG A 59 -13.36 0.26 9.38
N VAL A 60 -12.58 1.14 8.76
CA VAL A 60 -13.02 2.52 8.46
C VAL A 60 -14.25 2.50 7.53
N LEU A 61 -14.24 1.62 6.53
CA LEU A 61 -15.37 1.49 5.61
C LEU A 61 -16.59 0.86 6.25
N ASP A 62 -16.48 -0.02 7.25
CA ASP A 62 -17.63 -0.64 7.93
C ASP A 62 -18.46 0.35 8.76
N HIS A 63 -17.86 1.46 9.18
CA HIS A 63 -18.53 2.53 9.94
C HIS A 63 -18.21 3.92 9.36
N PRO A 64 -18.59 4.21 8.10
CA PRO A 64 -18.16 5.43 7.41
C PRO A 64 -18.79 6.71 7.97
N GLU A 65 -19.86 6.59 8.76
CA GLU A 65 -20.54 7.69 9.46
C GLU A 65 -19.79 8.22 10.67
N ASP A 66 -18.87 7.42 11.24
CA ASP A 66 -18.06 7.87 12.38
C ASP A 66 -17.24 9.10 11.99
N ALA A 67 -17.25 10.13 12.84
CA ALA A 67 -16.62 11.41 12.51
C ALA A 67 -15.13 11.26 12.13
N SER A 68 -14.39 10.38 12.82
CA SER A 68 -12.99 10.09 12.49
C SER A 68 -12.85 9.35 11.15
N HIS A 69 -13.67 8.33 10.91
CA HIS A 69 -13.67 7.56 9.66
C HIS A 69 -14.04 8.42 8.46
N LYS A 70 -15.07 9.26 8.60
CA LYS A 70 -15.44 10.26 7.59
C LYS A 70 -14.28 11.20 7.27
N ARG A 71 -13.55 11.68 8.28
CA ARG A 71 -12.34 12.51 8.05
C ARG A 71 -11.26 11.74 7.27
N ILE A 72 -10.98 10.50 7.65
CA ILE A 72 -10.01 9.63 6.94
C ILE A 72 -10.41 9.45 5.47
N ILE A 73 -11.66 9.11 5.22
CA ILE A 73 -12.20 8.90 3.86
C ILE A 73 -12.11 10.21 3.07
N THR A 74 -12.59 11.33 3.60
CA THR A 74 -12.53 12.63 2.91
C THR A 74 -11.11 13.09 2.64
N LYS A 75 -10.18 12.86 3.58
CA LYS A 75 -8.76 13.20 3.39
C LYS A 75 -8.10 12.38 2.28
N SER A 76 -8.57 11.16 2.05
CA SER A 76 -8.02 10.23 1.05
C SER A 76 -8.68 10.36 -0.32
N PHE A 77 -10.00 10.48 -0.38
CA PHE A 77 -10.77 10.40 -1.63
C PHE A 77 -11.57 11.68 -1.96
N GLY A 78 -11.57 12.68 -1.07
CA GLY A 78 -12.34 13.91 -1.26
C GLY A 78 -13.78 13.84 -0.71
N PRO A 79 -14.59 14.89 -0.92
CA PRO A 79 -15.87 15.07 -0.23
C PRO A 79 -17.00 14.14 -0.71
N GLU A 80 -16.98 13.68 -1.97
CA GLU A 80 -18.01 12.82 -2.56
C GLU A 80 -17.42 11.52 -3.12
N PRO A 81 -16.90 10.64 -2.26
CA PRO A 81 -16.22 9.42 -2.68
C PRO A 81 -17.22 8.32 -3.07
N GLU A 82 -16.85 7.50 -4.06
CA GLU A 82 -17.61 6.30 -4.47
C GLU A 82 -17.39 5.14 -3.48
N LEU A 83 -18.02 5.21 -2.30
CA LEU A 83 -17.80 4.25 -1.20
C LEU A 83 -18.02 2.78 -1.59
N GLY A 84 -18.96 2.51 -2.49
CA GLY A 84 -19.24 1.16 -2.99
C GLY A 84 -18.04 0.55 -3.71
N GLU A 85 -17.44 1.29 -4.65
CA GLU A 85 -16.25 0.85 -5.38
C GLU A 85 -15.01 0.82 -4.47
N ILE A 86 -14.87 1.79 -3.56
CA ILE A 86 -13.76 1.79 -2.60
C ILE A 86 -13.80 0.51 -1.75
N ARG A 87 -14.95 0.16 -1.18
CA ARG A 87 -15.11 -1.08 -0.40
C ARG A 87 -14.82 -2.33 -1.20
N LYS A 88 -15.33 -2.41 -2.43
CA LYS A 88 -15.04 -3.53 -3.33
C LYS A 88 -13.54 -3.67 -3.57
N ASN A 89 -12.84 -2.57 -3.85
CA ASN A 89 -11.40 -2.55 -4.09
C ASN A 89 -10.59 -2.93 -2.84
N VAL A 90 -10.98 -2.44 -1.65
CA VAL A 90 -10.34 -2.86 -0.38
C VAL A 90 -10.53 -4.34 -0.11
N LYS A 91 -11.69 -4.91 -0.42
CA LYS A 91 -11.89 -6.35 -0.28
C LYS A 91 -10.99 -7.15 -1.20
N LEU A 92 -10.71 -6.68 -2.42
CA LEU A 92 -9.76 -7.32 -3.33
C LEU A 92 -8.33 -7.28 -2.76
N LEU A 93 -7.89 -6.15 -2.19
CA LEU A 93 -6.59 -6.04 -1.51
C LEU A 93 -6.43 -7.08 -0.38
N ILE A 94 -7.52 -7.44 0.29
CA ILE A 94 -7.52 -8.42 1.39
C ILE A 94 -7.66 -9.86 0.89
N SER A 95 -8.36 -10.10 -0.22
CA SER A 95 -8.71 -11.46 -0.63
C SER A 95 -7.78 -12.06 -1.67
N GLU A 96 -7.09 -11.23 -2.44
CA GLU A 96 -6.30 -11.68 -3.60
C GLU A 96 -4.82 -11.73 -3.27
N ASP A 97 -4.18 -12.82 -3.67
CA ASP A 97 -2.73 -12.94 -3.62
C ASP A 97 -2.10 -12.20 -4.81
N LEU A 98 -0.98 -11.53 -4.57
CA LEU A 98 -0.22 -10.83 -5.61
C LEU A 98 1.15 -11.45 -5.77
N LYS A 99 1.58 -11.58 -7.02
CA LYS A 99 2.90 -12.13 -7.34
C LYS A 99 3.94 -11.02 -7.35
N VAL A 100 5.09 -11.27 -6.76
CA VAL A 100 6.28 -10.44 -6.93
C VAL A 100 7.18 -11.11 -7.96
N GLY A 101 7.48 -10.42 -9.06
CA GLY A 101 8.36 -10.92 -10.10
C GLY A 101 9.83 -10.69 -9.76
N ASP A 102 10.21 -9.41 -9.64
CA ASP A 102 11.56 -9.00 -9.21
C ASP A 102 11.48 -8.38 -7.82
N VAL A 103 12.17 -9.00 -6.87
CA VAL A 103 12.33 -8.46 -5.51
C VAL A 103 13.11 -7.15 -5.61
N ARG A 104 14.26 -7.11 -6.29
CA ARG A 104 15.03 -5.89 -6.46
C ARG A 104 15.65 -5.79 -7.84
N LEU A 105 15.27 -4.74 -8.56
CA LEU A 105 15.93 -4.39 -9.83
C LEU A 105 17.24 -3.63 -9.58
N PRO A 106 18.21 -3.73 -10.51
CA PRO A 106 19.51 -3.07 -10.36
C PRO A 106 19.41 -1.56 -10.13
N GLU A 107 20.38 -1.00 -9.40
CA GLU A 107 20.48 0.44 -9.20
C GLU A 107 20.53 1.19 -10.55
N GLY A 108 19.84 2.33 -10.62
CA GLY A 108 19.75 3.12 -11.85
C GLY A 108 18.71 2.60 -12.85
N PHE A 109 18.03 1.48 -12.57
CA PHE A 109 16.87 1.06 -13.32
C PHE A 109 15.68 1.98 -13.00
N ASN A 110 15.32 2.88 -13.93
CA ASN A 110 14.29 3.91 -13.76
C ASN A 110 14.46 4.75 -12.48
N PRO A 111 15.47 5.65 -12.44
CA PRO A 111 15.81 6.40 -11.23
C PRO A 111 14.61 7.12 -10.61
N GLY A 112 14.40 6.92 -9.31
CA GLY A 112 13.34 7.57 -8.53
C GLY A 112 11.95 6.91 -8.60
N VAL A 113 11.82 5.79 -9.31
CA VAL A 113 10.65 4.90 -9.23
C VAL A 113 10.88 3.93 -8.08
N LEU A 114 9.89 3.72 -7.20
CA LEU A 114 10.00 2.76 -6.07
C LEU A 114 9.54 1.36 -6.46
N GLY A 115 8.47 1.27 -7.25
CA GLY A 115 7.94 0.01 -7.76
C GLY A 115 7.17 0.25 -9.04
N TYR A 116 6.77 -0.84 -9.67
CA TYR A 116 5.81 -0.82 -10.76
C TYR A 116 5.14 -2.18 -10.92
N MET A 117 3.97 -2.18 -11.54
CA MET A 117 3.28 -3.37 -12.03
C MET A 117 3.42 -3.51 -13.55
N ILE A 118 3.63 -4.74 -14.05
CA ILE A 118 3.61 -5.03 -15.49
C ILE A 118 2.18 -5.46 -15.90
N PRO A 119 1.48 -4.67 -16.75
CA PRO A 119 0.13 -5.01 -17.17
C PRO A 119 0.05 -6.37 -17.85
N GLY A 120 -0.94 -7.19 -17.48
CA GLY A 120 -1.25 -8.48 -18.12
C GLY A 120 -0.60 -9.69 -17.46
N VAL A 121 0.51 -9.51 -16.72
CA VAL A 121 1.10 -10.56 -15.87
C VAL A 121 0.74 -10.39 -14.40
N ASN A 122 0.27 -9.20 -13.99
CA ASN A 122 -0.12 -8.86 -12.62
C ASN A 122 0.97 -9.18 -11.59
N THR A 123 2.23 -8.93 -11.97
CA THR A 123 3.39 -9.04 -11.10
C THR A 123 3.85 -7.66 -10.64
N LEU A 124 4.17 -7.56 -9.35
CA LEU A 124 4.82 -6.39 -8.78
C LEU A 124 6.33 -6.52 -8.91
N HIS A 125 6.99 -5.39 -9.18
CA HIS A 125 8.44 -5.29 -9.27
C HIS A 125 8.89 -4.10 -8.44
N PHE A 126 9.95 -4.28 -7.64
CA PHE A 126 10.49 -3.21 -6.81
C PHE A 126 11.92 -2.87 -7.26
N THR A 127 12.24 -1.58 -7.24
CA THR A 127 13.55 -1.06 -7.63
C THR A 127 14.48 -1.00 -6.43
N HIS A 128 15.75 -0.67 -6.66
CA HIS A 128 16.70 -0.36 -5.59
C HIS A 128 16.15 0.71 -4.63
N GLU A 129 15.45 1.72 -5.15
CA GLU A 129 14.94 2.87 -4.40
C GLU A 129 13.90 2.50 -3.35
N PHE A 130 13.18 1.39 -3.53
CA PHE A 130 12.27 0.85 -2.50
C PHE A 130 13.01 0.42 -1.23
N TYR A 131 14.21 -0.15 -1.41
CA TYR A 131 15.06 -0.67 -0.34
C TYR A 131 15.93 0.41 0.28
N SER A 132 16.27 1.44 -0.49
CA SER A 132 17.06 2.58 0.00
C SER A 132 16.19 3.59 0.73
N ASP A 133 16.56 3.95 1.96
CA ASP A 133 16.10 5.18 2.60
C ASP A 133 14.57 5.38 2.57
N LEU A 134 13.76 4.32 2.68
CA LEU A 134 12.31 4.46 2.79
C LEU A 134 11.85 3.94 4.16
N SER A 135 11.06 4.75 4.87
CA SER A 135 10.49 4.30 6.13
C SER A 135 9.61 3.07 5.92
N LYS A 136 9.44 2.25 6.97
CA LYS A 136 8.51 1.11 6.96
C LYS A 136 7.12 1.48 6.44
N LYS A 137 6.62 2.66 6.84
CA LYS A 137 5.32 3.20 6.40
C LYS A 137 5.31 3.53 4.91
N GLY A 138 6.40 4.13 4.41
CA GLY A 138 6.56 4.46 3.00
C GLY A 138 6.58 3.21 2.12
N ARG A 139 7.36 2.18 2.52
CA ARG A 139 7.42 0.90 1.80
C ARG A 139 6.06 0.22 1.71
N ALA A 140 5.34 0.14 2.83
CA ALA A 140 3.99 -0.40 2.83
C ALA A 140 3.05 0.40 1.93
N GLY A 141 3.12 1.74 1.99
CA GLY A 141 2.37 2.61 1.09
C GLY A 141 2.63 2.31 -0.39
N THR A 142 3.89 2.10 -0.77
CA THR A 142 4.27 1.67 -2.14
C THR A 142 3.67 0.31 -2.49
N VAL A 143 3.72 -0.68 -1.59
CA VAL A 143 3.07 -1.99 -1.82
C VAL A 143 1.57 -1.80 -2.09
N ILE A 144 0.88 -0.99 -1.29
CA ILE A 144 -0.54 -0.68 -1.49
C ILE A 144 -0.77 -0.03 -2.86
N HIS A 145 0.01 1.00 -3.19
CA HIS A 145 -0.09 1.70 -4.47
C HIS A 145 0.02 0.73 -5.65
N GLU A 146 1.07 -0.10 -5.70
CA GLU A 146 1.28 -1.04 -6.80
C GLU A 146 0.23 -2.15 -6.84
N ALA A 147 -0.19 -2.65 -5.68
CA ALA A 147 -1.27 -3.63 -5.57
C ALA A 147 -2.58 -3.12 -6.19
N THR A 148 -2.88 -1.82 -6.04
CA THR A 148 -4.09 -1.23 -6.63
C THR A 148 -4.07 -1.23 -8.16
N HIS A 149 -2.88 -1.05 -8.76
CA HIS A 149 -2.73 -1.18 -10.19
C HIS A 149 -3.01 -2.60 -10.64
N ALA A 150 -2.41 -3.58 -9.95
CA ALA A 150 -2.50 -5.00 -10.30
C ALA A 150 -3.92 -5.55 -10.19
N LEU A 151 -4.61 -5.27 -9.09
CA LEU A 151 -5.88 -5.95 -8.77
C LEU A 151 -7.10 -5.32 -9.43
N PHE A 152 -7.12 -3.99 -9.58
CA PHE A 152 -8.28 -3.28 -10.10
C PHE A 152 -7.95 -2.11 -11.03
N GLY A 153 -6.70 -2.04 -11.51
CA GLY A 153 -6.34 -1.16 -12.60
C GLY A 153 -6.43 0.32 -12.28
N SER A 154 -6.15 0.72 -11.04
CA SER A 154 -6.00 2.13 -10.65
C SER A 154 -4.96 2.85 -11.55
N LYS A 155 -4.91 4.19 -11.48
CA LYS A 155 -4.05 5.04 -12.30
C LYS A 155 -3.31 6.08 -11.45
N ASP A 156 -2.14 6.46 -11.94
CA ASP A 156 -1.36 7.58 -11.40
C ASP A 156 -1.77 8.91 -12.00
N TYR A 157 -2.31 8.86 -13.22
CA TYR A 157 -2.48 10.02 -14.06
C TYR A 157 -3.95 10.28 -14.35
N PHE A 158 -4.32 11.55 -14.27
CA PHE A 158 -5.64 12.08 -14.55
C PHE A 158 -5.49 13.33 -15.41
N THR A 159 -6.47 13.59 -16.28
CA THR A 159 -6.54 14.87 -16.98
C THR A 159 -6.70 16.01 -15.96
N ARG A 160 -6.14 17.18 -16.24
CA ARG A 160 -6.32 18.36 -15.37
C ARG A 160 -7.55 19.19 -15.72
N ASP A 161 -8.01 19.08 -16.96
CA ASP A 161 -9.13 19.86 -17.46
C ASP A 161 -10.48 19.26 -17.04
N THR A 162 -11.37 20.14 -16.59
CA THR A 162 -12.79 19.87 -16.41
C THR A 162 -13.54 20.10 -17.73
N GLY A 163 -13.10 19.44 -18.81
CA GLY A 163 -13.85 19.42 -20.06
C GLY A 163 -15.28 18.89 -19.83
N PRO A 164 -16.12 18.74 -20.88
CA PRO A 164 -17.49 18.25 -20.70
C PRO A 164 -17.57 16.86 -20.03
N LYS A 165 -16.46 16.11 -20.01
CA LYS A 165 -16.33 14.81 -19.34
C LYS A 165 -15.73 14.89 -17.92
N GLY A 166 -15.39 16.07 -17.44
CA GLY A 166 -14.67 16.26 -16.18
C GLY A 166 -13.24 15.72 -16.21
N ILE A 167 -12.62 15.65 -15.03
CA ILE A 167 -11.31 15.03 -14.83
C ILE A 167 -11.45 13.50 -14.96
N GLN A 168 -10.60 12.88 -15.78
CA GLN A 168 -10.67 11.45 -16.07
C GLN A 168 -9.31 10.77 -15.88
N PRO A 169 -9.29 9.50 -15.44
CA PRO A 169 -8.07 8.70 -15.41
C PRO A 169 -7.51 8.51 -16.84
N ILE A 170 -6.19 8.57 -16.99
CA ILE A 170 -5.49 8.35 -18.25
C ILE A 170 -4.35 7.34 -18.06
N SER A 171 -3.95 6.68 -19.14
CA SER A 171 -2.82 5.76 -19.11
C SER A 171 -1.49 6.51 -19.03
N LYS A 172 -0.42 5.84 -18.59
CA LYS A 172 0.95 6.38 -18.66
C LYS A 172 1.38 6.73 -20.09
N ALA A 173 0.88 5.99 -21.08
CA ALA A 173 1.16 6.30 -22.49
C ALA A 173 0.49 7.61 -22.91
N ASP A 174 -0.78 7.81 -22.53
CA ASP A 174 -1.53 9.02 -22.84
C ASP A 174 -1.00 10.24 -22.08
N ALA A 175 -0.52 10.04 -20.84
CA ALA A 175 0.04 11.10 -20.00
C ALA A 175 1.23 11.82 -20.65
N LYS A 176 1.97 11.16 -21.57
CA LYS A 176 3.04 11.77 -22.37
C LYS A 176 2.52 12.78 -23.39
N HIS A 177 1.26 12.65 -23.80
CA HIS A 177 0.60 13.48 -24.80
C HIS A 177 -0.42 14.46 -24.21
N VAL A 178 -0.81 14.26 -22.94
CA VAL A 178 -1.67 15.17 -22.19
C VAL A 178 -0.79 16.10 -21.35
N PRO A 179 -0.62 17.37 -21.77
CA PRO A 179 0.14 18.33 -20.97
C PRO A 179 -0.57 18.57 -19.62
N HIS A 180 0.23 18.70 -18.56
CA HIS A 180 -0.24 19.05 -17.22
C HIS A 180 -1.24 18.08 -16.59
N HIS A 181 -1.03 16.76 -16.69
CA HIS A 181 -1.81 15.78 -15.92
C HIS A 181 -1.58 15.90 -14.40
N VAL A 182 -2.47 15.27 -13.63
CA VAL A 182 -2.45 15.25 -12.15
C VAL A 182 -2.63 13.85 -11.59
N GLY A 183 -2.46 13.67 -10.28
CA GLY A 183 -2.81 12.44 -9.56
C GLY A 183 -1.81 11.96 -8.52
N TYR A 184 -0.70 12.68 -8.33
CA TYR A 184 0.31 12.32 -7.33
C TYR A 184 0.05 13.00 -6.00
N LEU A 185 0.19 12.23 -4.91
CA LEU A 185 -0.06 12.62 -3.52
C LEU A 185 0.62 13.94 -3.14
N HIS A 186 1.84 14.14 -3.62
CA HIS A 186 2.71 15.25 -3.23
C HIS A 186 2.71 16.44 -4.20
N ALA A 187 1.93 16.39 -5.28
CA ALA A 187 1.88 17.46 -6.27
C ALA A 187 0.52 18.16 -6.31
N ASP A 188 -0.53 17.43 -6.65
CA ASP A 188 -1.83 17.98 -7.05
C ASP A 188 -3.01 17.18 -6.53
N PHE A 189 -2.75 16.29 -5.59
CA PHE A 189 -3.72 15.42 -4.95
C PHE A 189 -4.91 16.17 -4.34
N ASP A 190 -4.67 17.28 -3.64
CA ASP A 190 -5.75 18.09 -3.06
C ASP A 190 -6.64 18.71 -4.13
N MET A 191 -6.06 19.12 -5.27
CA MET A 191 -6.84 19.62 -6.39
C MET A 191 -7.71 18.51 -6.97
N LEU A 192 -7.14 17.32 -7.17
CA LEU A 192 -7.85 16.17 -7.71
C LEU A 192 -9.01 15.74 -6.80
N LYS A 193 -8.78 15.59 -5.48
CA LYS A 193 -9.84 15.28 -4.51
C LYS A 193 -10.99 16.29 -4.55
N ASN A 194 -10.66 17.58 -4.58
CA ASN A 194 -11.65 18.65 -4.51
C ASN A 194 -12.49 18.78 -5.79
N LYS A 195 -11.91 18.45 -6.96
CA LYS A 195 -12.59 18.60 -8.25
C LYS A 195 -13.13 17.30 -8.84
N ALA A 196 -12.68 16.15 -8.34
CA ALA A 196 -12.89 14.86 -8.97
C ALA A 196 -13.05 13.71 -7.95
N SER A 197 -13.59 13.98 -6.75
CA SER A 197 -13.78 12.95 -5.70
C SER A 197 -14.52 11.68 -6.19
N GLY A 198 -15.49 11.83 -7.09
CA GLY A 198 -16.20 10.70 -7.71
C GLY A 198 -15.32 9.74 -8.53
N VAL A 199 -14.10 10.13 -8.92
CA VAL A 199 -13.14 9.24 -9.61
C VAL A 199 -11.90 8.90 -8.78
N MET A 200 -11.80 9.35 -7.53
CA MET A 200 -10.63 9.08 -6.68
C MET A 200 -10.47 7.59 -6.31
N HIS A 201 -11.55 6.81 -6.36
CA HIS A 201 -11.48 5.35 -6.23
C HIS A 201 -10.67 4.67 -7.35
N LYS A 202 -10.28 5.41 -8.39
CA LYS A 202 -9.41 4.94 -9.49
C LYS A 202 -7.96 5.40 -9.35
N ASN A 203 -7.60 6.17 -8.32
CA ASN A 203 -6.25 6.69 -8.14
C ASN A 203 -5.46 5.84 -7.14
N ALA A 204 -4.25 5.42 -7.50
CA ALA A 204 -3.43 4.53 -6.67
C ALA A 204 -3.01 5.20 -5.35
N ASP A 205 -2.54 6.45 -5.42
CA ASP A 205 -2.12 7.24 -4.25
C ASP A 205 -3.25 7.49 -3.24
N SER A 206 -4.51 7.43 -3.68
CA SER A 206 -5.66 7.52 -2.76
C SER A 206 -5.74 6.33 -1.82
N TYR A 207 -5.37 5.13 -2.27
CA TYR A 207 -5.34 3.95 -1.42
C TYR A 207 -4.12 3.92 -0.51
N LEU A 208 -2.96 4.40 -1.00
CA LEU A 208 -1.79 4.64 -0.15
C LEU A 208 -2.15 5.58 1.01
N ALA A 209 -2.75 6.73 0.70
CA ALA A 209 -3.19 7.69 1.71
C ALA A 209 -4.24 7.09 2.64
N PHE A 210 -5.18 6.32 2.10
CA PHE A 210 -6.23 5.68 2.89
C PHE A 210 -5.69 4.66 3.87
N GLY A 211 -4.79 3.76 3.45
CA GLY A 211 -4.12 2.80 4.31
C GLY A 211 -3.37 3.47 5.44
N HIS A 212 -2.61 4.52 5.10
CA HIS A 212 -1.86 5.29 6.09
C HIS A 212 -2.78 5.93 7.13
N TYR A 213 -3.80 6.69 6.72
CA TYR A 213 -4.69 7.38 7.65
C TYR A 213 -5.61 6.42 8.42
N ALA A 214 -5.99 5.28 7.84
CA ALA A 214 -6.79 4.27 8.53
C ALA A 214 -6.03 3.63 9.71
N LYS A 215 -4.72 3.39 9.54
CA LYS A 215 -3.87 2.82 10.59
C LYS A 215 -3.35 3.86 11.58
N TYR A 216 -2.85 4.99 11.07
CA TYR A 216 -2.13 5.98 11.88
C TYR A 216 -2.99 7.17 12.32
N GLY A 217 -4.23 7.24 11.84
CA GLY A 217 -5.18 8.30 12.16
C GLY A 217 -5.19 9.43 11.12
N PRO A 218 -6.28 10.23 11.09
CA PRO A 218 -6.49 11.29 10.11
C PRO A 218 -5.50 12.45 10.19
N ASP A 219 -4.80 12.59 11.32
CA ASP A 219 -3.85 13.66 11.58
C ASP A 219 -2.39 13.22 11.38
N ALA A 220 -2.16 11.95 11.04
CA ALA A 220 -0.83 11.47 10.68
C ALA A 220 -0.32 12.17 9.42
N GLU A 221 0.99 12.36 9.34
CA GLU A 221 1.67 12.92 8.18
C GLU A 221 2.20 11.80 7.27
N ILE A 222 1.92 11.91 5.98
CA ILE A 222 2.55 11.07 4.96
C ILE A 222 3.80 11.80 4.52
N LYS A 223 4.93 11.41 5.11
CA LYS A 223 6.22 11.95 4.74
C LYS A 223 6.91 11.01 3.77
N HIS A 224 7.36 11.53 2.64
CA HIS A 224 8.49 10.94 1.90
C HIS A 224 9.77 11.25 2.66
N GLU A 225 9.90 10.72 3.88
CA GLU A 225 11.16 10.78 4.60
C GLU A 225 12.09 9.74 3.98
N LYS A 226 13.18 10.22 3.36
CA LYS A 226 14.45 9.53 3.57
C LYS A 226 14.69 9.52 5.09
N PRO A 227 14.94 8.38 5.74
CA PRO A 227 15.25 8.37 7.16
C PRO A 227 16.37 9.36 7.40
N ASP A 228 16.24 10.15 8.48
CA ASP A 228 17.33 11.00 8.94
C ASP A 228 18.57 10.12 9.06
N ALA A 229 19.63 10.43 8.29
CA ALA A 229 20.86 9.68 8.33
C ALA A 229 21.38 9.66 9.79
N ILE A 230 21.44 8.48 10.38
CA ILE A 230 22.02 8.24 11.72
C ILE A 230 23.54 8.27 11.61
#